data_AF-A0A8C6XTK7-F1
#
_entry.id   AF-A0A8C6XTK7-F1
#
_cell.length_a   1.000
_cell.length_b   1.000
_cell.length_c   1.000
_cell.angle_alpha   90.00
_cell.angle_beta   90.00
_cell.angle_gamma   90.00
#
_symmetry.space_group_name_H-M   'P 1'
#
loop_
_entity.id
_entity.type
_entity.pdbx_description
1 polymer ?
#
loop_
_entity_poly.entity_id
_entity_poly.type
_entity_poly.pdbx_seq_one_letter_code
_entity_poly.pdbx_strand_id
1 'polypeptide(L)'
;MLGFLKQRLWALSYHRAVVFDEVYYGQFLSLYMKRIFLIDDSGPPFGHMLFALGGMLFRGFDGNFLNRIGAEYSSNVPIWALRLLPAIAGGLCIPLAYQILVELQFTHFVALGAAVLTLFGK
;
A
#
# COMPACT_ATOMS: atom_id res chain seq x y z
N MET A 1 19.05 5.34 -3.22
CA MET A 1 17.73 4.78 -3.58
C MET A 1 17.33 3.54 -2.77
N LEU A 2 18.11 2.44 -2.78
CA LEU A 2 17.72 1.18 -2.13
C LEU A 2 17.48 1.28 -0.60
N GLY A 3 18.18 2.18 0.09
CA GLY A 3 18.02 2.38 1.55
C GLY A 3 16.62 2.86 1.96
N PHE A 4 15.99 3.71 1.13
CA PHE A 4 14.66 4.25 1.42
C PHE A 4 13.56 3.19 1.30
N LEU A 5 13.70 2.30 0.30
CA LEU A 5 12.82 1.16 0.12
C LEU A 5 12.94 0.18 1.29
N LYS A 6 14.17 -0.10 1.75
CA LYS A 6 14.41 -0.96 2.93
C LYS A 6 13.73 -0.43 4.19
N GLN A 7 13.72 0.89 4.40
CA GLN A 7 13.12 1.50 5.58
C GLN A 7 11.58 1.44 5.57
N ARG A 8 10.95 1.58 4.39
CA ARG A 8 9.49 1.42 4.23
C ARG A 8 9.07 -0.06 4.26
N LEU A 9 9.94 -0.97 3.82
CA LEU A 9 9.71 -2.41 3.89
C LEU A 9 10.00 -3.04 5.26
N TRP A 10 10.59 -2.26 6.18
CA TRP A 10 10.95 -2.77 7.50
C TRP A 10 9.68 -3.03 8.32
N ALA A 11 9.53 -4.28 8.79
CA ALA A 11 8.49 -4.72 9.70
C ALA A 11 7.03 -4.76 9.15
N LEU A 12 6.83 -4.99 7.85
CA LEU A 12 5.47 -5.11 7.25
C LEU A 12 4.55 -6.13 7.96
N SER A 13 5.13 -7.23 8.46
CA SER A 13 4.38 -8.34 9.08
C SER A 13 4.30 -8.27 10.60
N TYR A 14 4.78 -7.18 11.22
CA TYR A 14 4.86 -7.09 12.69
C TYR A 14 3.49 -7.06 13.36
N HIS A 15 2.49 -6.41 12.74
CA HIS A 15 1.14 -6.34 13.27
C HIS A 15 0.19 -7.30 12.54
N ARG A 16 -0.33 -8.33 13.23
CA ARG A 16 -1.31 -9.28 12.67
C ARG A 16 -2.77 -8.87 12.88
N ALA A 17 -3.02 -7.74 13.52
CA ALA A 17 -4.36 -7.16 13.63
C ALA A 17 -4.68 -6.30 12.39
N VAL A 18 -5.95 -6.28 12.01
CA VAL A 18 -6.46 -5.41 10.93
C VAL A 18 -6.45 -3.94 11.40
N VAL A 19 -5.73 -3.09 10.66
CA VAL A 19 -5.62 -1.64 10.89
C VAL A 19 -6.77 -0.89 10.21
N PHE A 20 -7.07 0.34 10.64
CA PHE A 20 -8.23 1.14 10.23
C PHE A 20 -8.53 1.10 8.71
N ASP A 21 -7.59 1.49 7.86
CA ASP A 21 -7.81 1.51 6.40
C ASP A 21 -7.90 0.10 5.79
N GLU A 22 -7.28 -0.90 6.42
CA GLU A 22 -7.25 -2.28 5.92
C GLU A 22 -8.62 -2.95 5.96
N VAL A 23 -9.54 -2.50 6.82
CA VAL A 23 -10.91 -3.01 6.88
C VAL A 23 -11.69 -2.67 5.61
N TYR A 24 -11.54 -1.46 5.10
CA TYR A 24 -12.22 -1.01 3.89
C TYR A 24 -11.61 -1.68 2.65
N TYR A 25 -10.29 -1.64 2.51
CA TYR A 25 -9.59 -2.29 1.39
C TYR A 25 -9.78 -3.81 1.38
N GLY A 26 -9.87 -4.46 2.56
CA GLY A 26 -10.18 -5.88 2.66
C GLY A 26 -11.60 -6.24 2.20
N GLN A 27 -12.58 -5.38 2.48
CA GLN A 27 -13.95 -5.53 1.97
C GLN A 27 -14.00 -5.37 0.45
N PHE A 28 -13.37 -4.32 -0.09
CA PHE A 28 -13.29 -4.13 -1.54
C PHE A 28 -12.62 -5.33 -2.21
N LEU A 29 -11.48 -5.78 -1.69
CA LEU A 29 -10.77 -6.95 -2.20
C LEU A 29 -11.67 -8.20 -2.23
N SER A 30 -12.42 -8.45 -1.16
CA SER A 30 -13.40 -9.55 -1.08
C SER A 30 -14.47 -9.48 -2.18
N LEU A 31 -15.00 -8.28 -2.43
CA LEU A 31 -16.01 -8.06 -3.47
C LEU A 31 -15.46 -8.21 -4.89
N TYR A 32 -14.24 -7.69 -5.14
CA TYR A 32 -13.55 -7.87 -6.42
C TYR A 32 -13.23 -9.35 -6.69
N MET A 33 -12.79 -10.11 -5.68
CA MET A 33 -12.55 -11.55 -5.83
C MET A 33 -13.83 -12.33 -6.12
N LYS A 34 -14.96 -11.90 -5.55
CA LYS A 34 -16.30 -12.45 -5.84
C LYS A 34 -16.90 -11.94 -7.15
N ARG A 35 -16.19 -11.06 -7.88
CA ARG A 35 -16.67 -10.40 -9.12
C ARG A 35 -18.00 -9.66 -8.93
N ILE A 36 -18.23 -9.14 -7.72
CA ILE A 36 -19.42 -8.34 -7.42
C ILE A 36 -19.07 -6.89 -7.74
N PHE A 37 -19.87 -6.27 -8.61
CA PHE A 37 -19.70 -4.87 -8.95
C PHE A 37 -20.04 -4.00 -7.74
N LEU A 38 -19.15 -3.08 -7.40
CA LEU A 38 -19.34 -2.09 -6.35
C LEU A 38 -19.12 -0.70 -6.93
N ILE A 39 -20.01 0.22 -6.56
CA ILE A 39 -19.85 1.66 -6.80
C ILE A 39 -19.32 2.23 -5.51
N ASP A 40 -18.08 2.72 -5.56
CA ASP A 40 -17.44 3.39 -4.43
C ASP A 40 -17.52 4.90 -4.65
N ASP A 41 -18.08 5.61 -3.67
CA ASP A 41 -18.12 7.08 -3.64
C ASP A 41 -16.76 7.67 -3.22
N SER A 42 -15.85 6.85 -2.68
CA SER A 42 -14.62 7.31 -2.01
C SER A 42 -13.42 7.52 -2.92
N GLY A 43 -13.42 7.06 -4.17
CA GLY A 43 -12.29 7.29 -5.06
C GLY A 43 -12.29 6.54 -6.39
N PRO A 44 -11.31 6.84 -7.27
CA PRO A 44 -11.21 6.18 -8.57
C PRO A 44 -10.95 4.66 -8.43
N PRO A 45 -11.57 3.82 -9.28
CA PRO A 45 -11.55 2.37 -9.15
C PRO A 45 -10.17 1.75 -9.38
N PHE A 46 -9.22 2.51 -9.92
CA PHE A 46 -7.89 2.03 -10.28
C PHE A 46 -7.10 1.49 -9.07
N GLY A 47 -7.14 2.20 -7.94
CA GLY A 47 -6.43 1.76 -6.73
C GLY A 47 -6.95 0.41 -6.21
N HIS A 48 -8.27 0.27 -6.17
CA HIS A 48 -8.94 -0.96 -5.74
C HIS A 48 -8.65 -2.14 -6.68
N MET A 49 -8.64 -1.90 -8.00
CA MET A 49 -8.28 -2.91 -8.99
C MET A 49 -6.82 -3.36 -8.87
N LEU A 50 -5.89 -2.43 -8.64
CA LEU A 50 -4.48 -2.75 -8.43
C LEU A 50 -4.28 -3.62 -7.18
N PHE A 51 -5.02 -3.32 -6.12
CA PHE A 51 -5.05 -4.12 -4.90
C PHE A 51 -5.64 -5.52 -5.14
N ALA A 52 -6.72 -5.62 -5.93
CA ALA A 52 -7.34 -6.88 -6.33
C ALA A 52 -6.39 -7.75 -7.18
N LEU A 53 -5.66 -7.13 -8.12
CA LEU A 53 -4.62 -7.81 -8.89
C LEU A 53 -3.50 -8.35 -8.00
N GLY A 54 -3.07 -7.57 -7.00
CA GLY A 54 -2.16 -8.03 -5.95
C GLY A 54 -2.70 -9.28 -5.26
N GLY A 55 -3.91 -9.21 -4.70
CA GLY A 55 -4.54 -10.36 -4.02
C GLY A 55 -4.68 -11.60 -4.90
N MET A 56 -4.98 -11.44 -6.18
CA MET A 56 -5.08 -12.54 -7.16
C MET A 56 -3.71 -13.19 -7.45
N LEU A 57 -2.64 -12.38 -7.58
CA LEU A 57 -1.29 -12.86 -7.89
C LEU A 57 -0.69 -13.69 -6.73
N PHE A 58 -0.99 -13.34 -5.49
CA PHE A 58 -0.47 -14.01 -4.30
C PHE A 58 -1.29 -15.23 -3.83
N ARG A 59 -2.26 -15.67 -4.66
CA ARG A 59 -2.92 -16.99 -4.67
C ARG A 59 -3.17 -17.60 -3.27
N GLY A 60 -4.07 -16.98 -2.51
CA GLY A 60 -4.52 -17.52 -1.20
C GLY A 60 -5.81 -16.93 -0.63
N PHE A 61 -6.38 -15.89 -1.24
CA PHE A 61 -7.52 -15.20 -0.63
C PHE A 61 -8.87 -15.69 -1.19
N ASP A 62 -9.61 -16.47 -0.40
CA ASP A 62 -10.94 -17.01 -0.75
C ASP A 62 -12.07 -15.96 -0.76
N GLY A 63 -11.77 -14.67 -0.59
CA GLY A 63 -12.78 -13.62 -0.53
C GLY A 63 -13.61 -13.63 0.75
N ASN A 64 -13.12 -14.25 1.83
CA ASN A 64 -13.78 -14.25 3.13
C ASN A 64 -12.99 -13.35 4.10
N PHE A 65 -13.27 -12.05 4.06
CA PHE A 65 -12.68 -11.06 4.97
C PHE A 65 -13.58 -10.80 6.18
N LEU A 66 -13.00 -10.81 7.38
CA LEU A 66 -13.69 -10.43 8.61
C LEU A 66 -13.78 -8.91 8.72
N ASN A 67 -15.00 -8.40 8.81
CA ASN A 67 -15.33 -6.97 8.78
C ASN A 67 -15.22 -6.30 10.16
N ARG A 68 -14.11 -6.51 10.88
CA ARG A 68 -13.92 -5.94 12.22
C ARG A 68 -12.51 -5.39 12.41
N ILE A 69 -12.43 -4.10 12.73
CA ILE A 69 -11.19 -3.42 13.11
C ILE A 69 -10.60 -4.13 14.35
N GLY A 70 -9.30 -4.46 14.31
CA GLY A 70 -8.61 -5.14 15.40
C GLY A 70 -8.81 -6.66 15.48
N ALA A 71 -9.54 -7.28 14.54
CA ALA A 71 -9.56 -8.74 14.44
C ALA A 71 -8.19 -9.26 13.95
N GLU A 72 -7.82 -10.47 14.36
CA GLU A 72 -6.65 -11.14 13.78
C GLU A 72 -6.98 -11.65 12.38
N TYR A 73 -6.04 -11.48 11.45
CA TYR A 73 -6.15 -12.05 10.12
C TYR A 73 -6.21 -13.59 10.18
N SER A 74 -7.12 -14.18 9.41
CA SER A 74 -7.13 -15.62 9.17
C SER A 74 -5.85 -16.06 8.45
N SER A 75 -5.36 -17.28 8.73
CA SER A 75 -4.13 -17.84 8.14
C SER A 75 -4.13 -17.90 6.61
N ASN A 76 -5.31 -17.78 5.99
CA ASN A 76 -5.47 -17.80 4.53
C ASN A 76 -5.18 -16.45 3.85
N VAL A 77 -5.09 -15.35 4.61
CA VAL A 77 -4.88 -14.02 4.03
C VAL A 77 -3.38 -13.72 3.95
N PRO A 78 -2.80 -13.48 2.75
CA PRO A 78 -1.40 -13.08 2.63
C PRO A 78 -1.22 -11.61 3.01
N ILE A 79 -1.14 -11.32 4.32
CA ILE A 79 -1.01 -9.96 4.89
C ILE A 79 0.21 -9.22 4.31
N TRP A 80 1.32 -9.93 4.16
CA TRP A 80 2.56 -9.37 3.64
C TRP A 80 2.38 -8.83 2.21
N ALA A 81 1.70 -9.59 1.36
CA ALA A 81 1.44 -9.22 -0.02
C ALA A 81 0.56 -7.97 -0.15
N LEU A 82 -0.50 -7.90 0.66
CA LEU A 82 -1.42 -6.76 0.66
C LEU A 82 -0.72 -5.47 1.12
N ARG A 83 0.20 -5.56 2.07
CA ARG A 83 0.99 -4.42 2.55
C ARG A 83 2.19 -4.07 1.66
N LEU A 84 2.67 -5.03 0.86
CA LEU A 84 3.81 -4.83 -0.02
C LEU A 84 3.52 -3.76 -1.08
N LEU A 85 2.31 -3.79 -1.65
CA LEU A 85 1.90 -2.90 -2.73
C LEU A 85 1.92 -1.41 -2.30
N PRO A 86 1.28 -0.99 -1.19
CA PRO A 86 1.40 0.38 -0.69
C PRO A 86 2.82 0.69 -0.20
N ALA A 87 3.57 -0.26 0.35
CA ALA A 87 4.95 -0.04 0.78
C ALA A 87 5.91 0.24 -0.37
N ILE A 88 5.76 -0.45 -1.50
CA ILE A 88 6.54 -0.20 -2.72
C ILE A 88 6.15 1.15 -3.32
N ALA A 89 4.85 1.43 -3.46
CA ALA A 89 4.37 2.72 -3.98
C ALA A 89 4.92 3.89 -3.15
N GLY A 90 4.80 3.83 -1.82
CA GLY A 90 5.34 4.86 -0.92
C GLY A 90 6.87 4.95 -0.94
N GLY A 91 7.57 3.82 -1.13
CA GLY A 91 9.03 3.80 -1.30
C GLY A 91 9.51 4.43 -2.61
N LEU A 92 8.73 4.28 -3.69
CA LEU A 92 9.00 4.86 -5.01
C LEU A 92 8.65 6.35 -5.11
N CYS A 93 7.71 6.85 -4.30
CA CYS A 93 7.41 8.28 -4.24
C CYS A 93 8.63 9.14 -3.84
N ILE A 94 9.52 8.63 -2.98
CA ILE A 94 10.70 9.36 -2.49
C ILE A 94 11.70 9.68 -3.62
N PRO A 95 12.20 8.70 -4.41
CA PRO A 95 13.08 9.01 -5.54
C PRO A 95 12.36 9.77 -6.65
N LEU A 96 11.06 9.55 -6.85
CA LEU A 96 10.27 10.32 -7.82
C LEU A 96 10.22 11.81 -7.44
N ALA A 97 9.98 12.13 -6.17
CA ALA A 97 10.00 13.50 -5.67
C ALA A 97 11.37 14.17 -5.86
N TYR A 98 12.46 13.43 -5.62
CA TYR A 98 13.81 13.90 -5.90
C TYR A 98 14.01 14.21 -7.40
N GLN A 99 13.60 13.30 -8.29
CA GLN A 99 13.70 13.49 -9.74
C GLN A 99 12.91 14.71 -10.21
N ILE A 100 11.69 14.90 -9.73
CA ILE A 100 10.86 16.07 -10.06
C ILE A 100 11.58 17.37 -9.69
N LEU A 101 12.22 17.43 -8.52
CA LEU A 101 12.94 18.63 -8.08
C LEU A 101 14.21 18.90 -8.88
N VAL A 102 14.89 17.85 -9.33
CA VAL A 102 16.05 17.98 -10.23
C VAL A 102 15.62 18.49 -11.60
N GLU A 103 14.51 17.97 -12.15
CA GLU A 103 13.94 18.46 -13.42
C GLU A 103 13.48 19.91 -13.33
N LEU A 104 12.96 20.33 -12.16
CA LEU A 104 12.61 21.72 -11.85
C LEU A 104 13.82 22.65 -11.67
N GLN A 105 15.05 22.20 -11.93
CA GLN A 105 16.30 22.97 -11.84
C GLN A 105 16.64 23.48 -10.42
N PHE A 106 16.12 22.83 -9.37
CA PHE A 106 16.56 23.13 -8.01
C PHE A 106 17.95 22.57 -7.71
N THR A 107 18.65 23.17 -6.75
CA THR A 107 19.95 22.67 -6.32
C THR A 107 19.82 21.28 -5.69
N HIS A 108 20.84 20.43 -5.90
CA HIS A 108 20.85 19.07 -5.36
C HIS A 108 20.68 19.02 -3.84
N PHE A 109 21.07 20.08 -3.11
CA PHE A 109 20.84 20.22 -1.67
C PHE A 109 19.36 20.36 -1.31
N VAL A 110 18.59 21.15 -2.08
CA VAL A 110 17.14 21.30 -1.87
C VAL A 110 16.42 20.00 -2.21
N ALA A 111 16.81 19.34 -3.30
CA ALA A 111 16.25 18.04 -3.67
C ALA A 111 16.53 16.96 -2.61
N LEU A 112 17.74 16.94 -2.03
CA LEU A 112 18.07 16.06 -0.89
C LEU A 112 17.25 16.41 0.35
N GLY A 113 17.14 17.69 0.69
CA GLY A 113 16.34 18.16 1.83
C GLY A 113 14.88 17.76 1.71
N ALA A 114 14.27 17.94 0.53
CA ALA A 114 12.89 17.52 0.27
C ALA A 114 12.72 16.00 0.37
N ALA A 115 13.62 15.20 -0.20
CA ALA A 115 13.57 13.74 -0.10
C ALA A 115 13.66 13.25 1.35
N VAL A 116 14.47 13.90 2.18
CA VAL A 116 14.57 13.61 3.63
C VAL A 116 13.28 14.01 4.35
N LEU A 117 12.71 15.18 4.04
CA LEU A 117 11.42 15.60 4.61
C LEU A 117 10.29 14.64 4.25
N THR A 118 10.20 14.19 3.00
CA THR A 118 9.19 13.19 2.57
C THR A 118 9.41 11.81 3.21
N LEU A 119 10.65 11.48 3.60
CA LEU A 119 10.95 10.24 4.31
C LEU A 119 10.48 10.29 5.77
N PHE A 120 10.64 11.42 6.45
CA PHE A 120 10.23 11.62 7.85
C PHE A 120 8.82 12.17 8.03
N GLY A 121 8.18 12.64 6.96
CA GLY A 121 6.76 12.95 6.93
C GLY A 121 5.95 11.68 7.17
N LYS A 122 5.62 11.45 8.43
CA LYS A 122 4.63 10.49 8.91
C LYS A 122 3.53 11.26 9.60
#